data_AF-A0A1D2VD60-F1
#
_entry.id   AF-A0A1D2VD60-F1
#
_cell.length_a   1.000
_cell.length_b   1.000
_cell.length_c   1.000
_cell.angle_alpha   90.00
_cell.angle_beta   90.00
_cell.angle_gamma   90.00
#
_symmetry.space_group_name_H-M   'P 1'
#
loop_
_entity.id
_entity.type
_entity.pdbx_description
1 polymer ?
#
loop_
_entity_poly.entity_id
_entity_poly.type
_entity_poly.pdbx_seq_one_letter_code
_entity_poly.pdbx_strand_id
1 'polypeptide(L)'
;MENVLETISLSSSPHQLKSQIISLLEDSRTFNFNVLRINPILQAKLTTDNKNSNNSLKYLKTLELFSFGAFEDYFYNIDYQNSEFIQLSFNAINKLKALTVLRRLVHINSNRVKYNQLTGRSSQQDFDYAELERHLIYLKFQKLVDLKIDSFNQEIKVNKIFYKEDINYNQNFPHTDCNPQPASMDDLIKRLIVFKQNVLTLSTSLSC
;
A
#
# COMPACT_ATOMS: atom_id res chain seq x y z
N MET A 1 -3.96 -15.51 -4.56
CA MET A 1 -2.98 -14.87 -5.47
C MET A 1 -2.35 -15.88 -6.44
N GLU A 2 -2.08 -17.12 -6.03
CA GLU A 2 -1.53 -18.16 -6.94
C GLU A 2 -2.38 -18.39 -8.20
N ASN A 3 -3.71 -18.56 -8.07
CA ASN A 3 -4.62 -18.67 -9.23
C ASN A 3 -4.62 -17.44 -10.17
N VAL A 4 -4.27 -16.26 -9.65
CA VAL A 4 -4.15 -15.02 -10.46
C VAL A 4 -2.85 -15.04 -11.27
N LEU A 5 -1.76 -15.56 -10.70
CA LEU A 5 -0.48 -15.69 -11.40
C LEU A 5 -0.53 -16.75 -12.51
N GLU A 6 -1.27 -17.84 -12.26
CA GLU A 6 -1.53 -18.86 -13.28
C GLU A 6 -2.33 -18.31 -14.46
N THR A 7 -3.39 -17.55 -14.18
CA THR A 7 -4.21 -16.90 -15.24
C THR A 7 -3.44 -15.82 -16.02
N ILE A 8 -2.51 -15.11 -15.37
CA ILE A 8 -1.58 -14.17 -16.04
C ILE A 8 -0.57 -14.91 -16.92
N SER A 9 -0.08 -16.06 -16.46
CA SER A 9 0.86 -16.88 -17.24
C SER A 9 0.20 -17.43 -18.50
N LEU A 10 -1.09 -17.80 -18.41
CA LEU A 10 -1.92 -18.31 -19.50
C LEU A 10 -2.43 -17.23 -20.47
N SER A 11 -2.30 -15.94 -20.16
CA SER A 11 -2.73 -14.86 -21.07
C SER A 11 -1.93 -14.92 -22.39
N SER A 12 -2.64 -15.11 -23.51
CA SER A 12 -2.01 -15.34 -24.82
C SER A 12 -1.73 -14.04 -25.59
N SER A 13 -2.33 -12.91 -25.21
CA SER A 13 -2.06 -11.61 -25.84
C SER A 13 -1.81 -10.46 -24.83
N PRO A 14 -1.00 -9.45 -25.20
CA PRO A 14 -0.76 -8.26 -24.37
C PRO A 14 -2.04 -7.49 -23.99
N HIS A 15 -3.05 -7.50 -24.86
CA HIS A 15 -4.33 -6.85 -24.58
C HIS A 15 -5.10 -7.56 -23.46
N GLN A 16 -5.17 -8.91 -23.49
CA GLN A 16 -5.81 -9.69 -22.42
C GLN A 16 -5.13 -9.46 -21.07
N LEU A 17 -3.79 -9.40 -21.07
CA LEU A 17 -3.02 -9.10 -19.87
C LEU A 17 -3.36 -7.71 -19.29
N LYS A 18 -3.44 -6.68 -20.15
CA LYS A 18 -3.84 -5.31 -19.75
C LYS A 18 -5.24 -5.29 -19.14
N SER A 19 -6.22 -5.95 -19.76
CA SER A 19 -7.57 -6.08 -19.21
C SER A 19 -7.60 -6.82 -17.88
N GLN A 20 -6.80 -7.89 -17.73
CA GLN A 20 -6.67 -8.61 -16.47
C GLN A 20 -6.09 -7.72 -15.37
N ILE A 21 -5.04 -6.94 -15.66
CA ILE A 21 -4.47 -5.99 -14.70
C ILE A 21 -5.54 -5.00 -14.23
N ILE A 22 -6.31 -4.40 -15.16
CA ILE A 22 -7.40 -3.48 -14.79
C ILE A 22 -8.42 -4.18 -13.89
N SER A 23 -8.84 -5.40 -14.23
CA SER A 23 -9.80 -6.14 -13.41
C SER A 23 -9.29 -6.41 -11.98
N LEU A 24 -7.98 -6.63 -11.81
CA LEU A 24 -7.34 -6.83 -10.50
C LEU A 24 -7.23 -5.52 -9.71
N LEU A 25 -6.95 -4.41 -10.39
CA LEU A 25 -6.97 -3.07 -9.79
C LEU A 25 -8.37 -2.71 -9.29
N GLU A 26 -9.42 -3.24 -9.90
CA GLU A 26 -10.82 -3.02 -9.48
C GLU A 26 -11.34 -4.07 -8.48
N ASP A 27 -10.75 -5.26 -8.43
CA ASP A 27 -11.23 -6.35 -7.56
C ASP A 27 -11.11 -6.00 -6.08
N SER A 28 -12.24 -5.84 -5.40
CA SER A 28 -12.33 -5.51 -3.97
C SER A 28 -11.54 -6.40 -3.02
N ARG A 29 -11.11 -7.60 -3.43
CA ARG A 29 -10.40 -8.58 -2.59
C ARG A 29 -8.88 -8.54 -2.75
N THR A 30 -8.38 -7.87 -3.79
CA THR A 30 -6.97 -7.87 -4.14
C THR A 30 -6.28 -6.59 -3.67
N PHE A 31 -5.33 -6.75 -2.72
CA PHE A 31 -4.56 -5.66 -2.10
C PHE A 31 -3.03 -5.86 -2.10
N ASN A 32 -2.55 -7.06 -2.47
CA ASN A 32 -1.12 -7.34 -2.61
C ASN A 32 -0.76 -7.33 -4.09
N PHE A 33 -0.26 -6.20 -4.57
CA PHE A 33 0.15 -6.01 -5.96
C PHE A 33 1.64 -6.27 -6.19
N ASN A 34 2.44 -6.38 -5.13
CA ASN A 34 3.89 -6.58 -5.26
C ASN A 34 4.21 -7.89 -5.99
N VAL A 35 3.44 -8.95 -5.73
CA VAL A 35 3.59 -10.25 -6.41
C VAL A 35 3.37 -10.15 -7.92
N LEU A 36 2.45 -9.28 -8.36
CA LEU A 36 2.23 -9.02 -9.78
C LEU A 36 3.35 -8.18 -10.37
N ARG A 37 3.79 -7.15 -9.64
CA ARG A 37 4.85 -6.23 -10.05
C ARG A 37 6.18 -6.95 -10.29
N ILE A 38 6.58 -7.87 -9.40
CA ILE A 38 7.85 -8.61 -9.52
C ILE A 38 7.78 -9.82 -10.46
N ASN A 39 6.60 -10.13 -11.03
CA ASN A 39 6.45 -11.30 -11.87
C ASN A 39 7.23 -11.13 -13.20
N PRO A 40 8.26 -11.95 -13.47
CA PRO A 40 9.12 -11.77 -14.63
C PRO A 40 8.41 -12.02 -15.95
N ILE A 41 7.40 -12.91 -15.98
CA ILE A 41 6.60 -13.20 -17.17
C ILE A 41 5.75 -11.97 -17.53
N LEU A 42 5.12 -11.34 -16.53
CA LEU A 42 4.32 -10.13 -16.72
C LEU A 42 5.21 -8.98 -17.21
N GLN A 43 6.38 -8.77 -16.59
CA GLN A 43 7.34 -7.75 -17.02
C GLN A 43 7.81 -7.98 -18.46
N ALA A 44 8.17 -9.21 -18.82
CA ALA A 44 8.59 -9.55 -20.18
C ALA A 44 7.46 -9.32 -21.20
N LYS A 45 6.22 -9.73 -20.90
CA LYS A 45 5.06 -9.53 -21.80
C LYS A 45 4.69 -8.06 -21.99
N LEU A 46 4.88 -7.21 -20.96
CA LEU A 46 4.61 -5.77 -21.07
C LEU A 46 5.75 -5.02 -21.78
N THR A 47 7.00 -5.44 -21.63
CA THR A 47 8.16 -4.79 -22.27
C THR A 47 8.38 -5.22 -23.73
N THR A 48 7.99 -6.43 -24.13
CA THR A 48 8.11 -6.90 -25.53
C THR A 48 7.11 -6.26 -26.51
N ASP A 49 6.11 -5.54 -26.02
CA ASP A 49 5.10 -4.81 -26.81
C ASP A 49 5.70 -3.49 -27.36
N ASN A 50 6.76 -3.61 -28.18
CA ASN A 50 7.59 -2.49 -28.69
C ASN A 50 6.83 -1.47 -29.57
N LYS A 51 5.60 -1.76 -30.00
CA LYS A 51 4.80 -0.86 -30.85
C LYS A 51 4.07 0.23 -30.07
N ASN A 52 3.98 0.12 -28.73
CA ASN A 52 3.32 1.09 -27.83
C ASN A 52 4.03 1.15 -26.46
N SER A 53 5.36 1.26 -26.46
CA SER A 53 6.22 1.22 -25.26
C SER A 53 5.73 2.13 -24.13
N ASN A 54 5.24 3.33 -24.47
CA ASN A 54 4.73 4.28 -23.49
C ASN A 54 3.48 3.77 -22.77
N ASN A 55 2.58 3.06 -23.45
CA ASN A 55 1.35 2.58 -22.81
C ASN A 55 1.64 1.40 -21.87
N SER A 56 2.46 0.44 -22.29
CA SER A 56 2.79 -0.71 -21.44
C SER A 56 3.61 -0.32 -20.21
N LEU A 57 4.48 0.69 -20.31
CA LEU A 57 5.19 1.25 -19.16
C LEU A 57 4.24 1.85 -18.13
N LYS A 58 3.15 2.50 -18.55
CA LYS A 58 2.12 3.03 -17.63
C LYS A 58 1.49 1.93 -16.77
N TYR A 59 1.27 0.72 -17.30
CA TYR A 59 0.74 -0.40 -16.50
C TYR A 59 1.73 -0.85 -15.43
N LEU A 60 3.03 -0.91 -15.75
CA LEU A 60 4.07 -1.25 -14.79
C LEU A 60 4.18 -0.20 -13.68
N LYS A 61 4.21 1.09 -14.07
CA LYS A 61 4.19 2.21 -13.10
C LYS A 61 2.93 2.22 -12.24
N THR A 62 1.77 1.89 -12.81
CA THR A 62 0.52 1.77 -12.03
C THR A 62 0.57 0.57 -11.07
N LEU A 63 1.12 -0.58 -11.46
CA LEU A 63 1.31 -1.70 -10.53
C LEU A 63 2.28 -1.34 -9.40
N GLU A 64 3.31 -0.56 -9.70
CA GLU A 64 4.25 -0.05 -8.70
C GLU A 64 3.58 0.94 -7.74
N LEU A 65 2.80 1.88 -8.24
CA LEU A 65 1.95 2.79 -7.45
C LEU A 65 1.01 2.02 -6.51
N PHE A 66 0.32 0.99 -7.01
CA PHE A 66 -0.54 0.13 -6.19
C PHE A 66 0.25 -0.79 -5.25
N SER A 67 1.55 -0.98 -5.45
CA SER A 67 2.41 -1.77 -4.57
C SER A 67 3.04 -0.95 -3.46
N PHE A 68 3.42 0.31 -3.71
CA PHE A 68 4.19 1.11 -2.74
C PHE A 68 3.82 2.60 -2.69
N GLY A 69 3.29 3.16 -3.77
CA GLY A 69 3.00 4.60 -3.85
C GLY A 69 1.77 5.02 -3.06
N ALA A 70 1.33 6.26 -3.29
CA ALA A 70 0.19 6.86 -2.63
C ALA A 70 -0.78 7.50 -3.64
N PHE A 71 -1.99 7.82 -3.20
CA PHE A 71 -2.96 8.50 -4.05
C PHE A 71 -2.44 9.85 -4.55
N GLU A 72 -1.65 10.55 -3.74
CA GLU A 72 -1.07 11.85 -4.11
C GLU A 72 -0.12 11.71 -5.31
N ASP A 73 0.68 10.63 -5.36
CA ASP A 73 1.57 10.35 -6.49
C ASP A 73 0.79 10.22 -7.79
N TYR A 74 -0.39 9.60 -7.74
CA TYR A 74 -1.29 9.49 -8.88
C TYR A 74 -1.89 10.84 -9.28
N PHE A 75 -2.44 11.56 -8.29
CA PHE A 75 -3.17 12.81 -8.51
C PHE A 75 -2.27 13.89 -9.12
N TYR A 76 -1.03 14.05 -8.63
CA TYR A 76 -0.11 15.06 -9.17
C TYR A 76 0.38 14.76 -10.60
N ASN A 77 0.27 13.52 -11.07
CA ASN A 77 0.77 13.11 -12.38
C ASN A 77 -0.32 12.89 -13.44
N ILE A 78 -1.62 12.98 -13.09
CA ILE A 78 -2.69 12.71 -14.05
C ILE A 78 -3.10 13.92 -14.90
N ASP A 79 -2.95 15.14 -14.38
CA ASP A 79 -3.39 16.37 -15.06
C ASP A 79 -2.46 16.80 -16.22
N TYR A 80 -1.33 16.12 -16.40
CA TYR A 80 -0.37 16.40 -17.47
C TYR A 80 -0.66 15.53 -18.69
N GLN A 81 -0.56 16.11 -19.90
CA GLN A 81 -0.71 15.41 -21.20
C GLN A 81 0.17 14.15 -21.35
N ASN A 82 1.17 13.97 -20.48
CA ASN A 82 2.06 12.81 -20.39
C ASN A 82 1.88 12.04 -19.06
N SER A 83 0.65 11.65 -18.71
CA SER A 83 0.40 10.90 -17.47
C SER A 83 1.29 9.66 -17.36
N GLU A 84 1.98 9.49 -16.24
CA GLU A 84 2.86 8.33 -16.02
C GLU A 84 2.09 7.04 -15.73
N PHE A 85 0.81 7.18 -15.41
CA PHE A 85 -0.09 6.09 -15.00
C PHE A 85 -1.23 5.92 -16.01
N ILE A 86 -1.84 4.73 -16.00
CA ILE A 86 -3.09 4.51 -16.71
C ILE A 86 -4.22 5.31 -16.05
N GLN A 87 -5.25 5.65 -16.83
CA GLN A 87 -6.45 6.22 -16.25
C GLN A 87 -7.16 5.16 -15.38
N LEU A 88 -7.44 5.52 -14.13
CA LEU A 88 -8.06 4.63 -13.16
C LEU A 88 -9.56 4.93 -13.11
N SER A 89 -10.36 3.87 -12.95
CA SER A 89 -11.77 4.02 -12.63
C SER A 89 -11.95 4.54 -11.21
N PHE A 90 -13.16 5.03 -10.90
CA PHE A 90 -13.51 5.45 -9.55
C PHE A 90 -13.25 4.37 -8.50
N ASN A 91 -13.49 3.10 -8.83
CA ASN A 91 -13.27 1.98 -7.92
C ASN A 91 -11.77 1.77 -7.64
N ALA A 92 -10.94 1.80 -8.68
CA ALA A 92 -9.50 1.69 -8.54
C ALA A 92 -8.90 2.88 -7.76
N ILE A 93 -9.41 4.10 -7.97
CA ILE A 93 -9.02 5.29 -7.21
C ILE A 93 -9.36 5.13 -5.72
N ASN A 94 -10.59 4.71 -5.39
CA ASN A 94 -10.97 4.48 -3.99
C ASN A 94 -10.13 3.39 -3.32
N LYS A 95 -9.73 2.36 -4.07
CA LYS A 95 -8.81 1.34 -3.56
C LYS A 95 -7.42 1.92 -3.31
N LEU A 96 -6.87 2.73 -4.22
CA LEU A 96 -5.58 3.40 -4.03
C LEU A 96 -5.58 4.32 -2.81
N LYS A 97 -6.66 5.09 -2.63
CA LYS A 97 -6.91 5.90 -1.43
C LYS A 97 -6.90 5.06 -0.16
N ALA A 98 -7.62 3.92 -0.15
CA ALA A 98 -7.61 3.00 0.98
C ALA A 98 -6.22 2.40 1.26
N LEU A 99 -5.48 1.99 0.22
CA LEU A 99 -4.10 1.51 0.35
C LEU A 99 -3.17 2.59 0.92
N THR A 100 -3.36 3.85 0.53
CA THR A 100 -2.61 4.99 1.05
C THR A 100 -2.82 5.14 2.55
N VAL A 101 -4.08 5.12 3.01
CA VAL A 101 -4.42 5.16 4.45
C VAL A 101 -3.83 3.96 5.19
N LEU A 102 -3.90 2.76 4.60
CA LEU A 102 -3.35 1.54 5.18
C LEU A 102 -1.82 1.62 5.37
N ARG A 103 -1.10 2.13 4.36
CA ARG A 103 0.35 2.33 4.43
C ARG A 103 0.74 3.37 5.47
N ARG A 104 0.01 4.49 5.54
CA ARG A 104 0.21 5.51 6.59
C ARG A 104 0.00 4.91 7.99
N LEU A 105 -1.02 4.08 8.17
CA LEU A 105 -1.27 3.33 9.40
C LEU A 105 -0.11 2.41 9.79
N VAL A 106 0.40 1.62 8.83
CA VAL A 106 1.55 0.74 9.03
C VAL A 106 2.79 1.54 9.41
N HIS A 107 3.04 2.66 8.73
CA HIS A 107 4.21 3.51 8.96
C HIS A 107 4.18 4.17 10.34
N ILE A 108 3.04 4.73 10.76
CA ILE A 108 2.89 5.37 12.08
C ILE A 108 3.12 4.36 13.21
N ASN A 109 2.73 3.09 13.00
CA ASN A 109 2.96 1.98 13.92
C ASN A 109 2.63 2.31 15.39
N SER A 110 1.47 2.92 15.61
CA SER A 110 0.96 3.30 16.93
C SER A 110 -0.43 2.72 17.14
N ASN A 111 -0.73 2.31 18.38
CA ASN A 111 -2.05 1.84 18.77
C ASN A 111 -3.09 2.97 18.82
N ARG A 112 -2.65 4.23 18.88
CA ARG A 112 -3.50 5.42 18.81
C ARG A 112 -2.97 6.38 17.75
N VAL A 113 -3.82 6.73 16.81
CA VAL A 113 -3.46 7.60 15.67
C VAL A 113 -4.52 8.69 15.55
N LYS A 114 -4.07 9.94 15.43
CA LYS A 114 -4.94 11.08 15.17
C LYS A 114 -5.23 11.21 13.67
N TYR A 115 -6.39 11.75 13.30
CA TYR A 115 -6.77 11.90 11.90
C TYR A 115 -5.78 12.75 11.10
N ASN A 116 -5.28 13.83 11.70
CA ASN A 116 -4.27 14.69 11.08
C ASN A 116 -2.94 13.98 10.75
N GLN A 117 -2.62 12.86 11.40
CA GLN A 117 -1.45 12.05 11.07
C GLN A 117 -1.69 11.18 9.82
N LEU A 118 -2.97 10.89 9.49
CA LEU A 118 -3.37 10.10 8.34
C LEU A 118 -3.71 10.92 7.10
N THR A 119 -4.07 12.19 7.23
CA THR A 119 -4.48 13.05 6.11
C THR A 119 -3.32 13.77 5.42
N GLY A 120 -2.07 13.49 5.77
CA GLY A 120 -0.90 14.18 5.20
C GLY A 120 -0.75 15.61 5.74
N ARG A 121 0.44 16.21 5.57
CA ARG A 121 0.76 17.58 6.00
C ARG A 121 0.71 18.62 4.87
N SER A 122 0.44 18.19 3.63
CA SER A 122 0.25 19.11 2.51
C SER A 122 -0.97 20.00 2.79
N SER A 123 -0.88 21.28 2.43
CA SER A 123 -1.96 22.27 2.54
C SER A 123 -3.20 21.97 1.69
N GLN A 124 -3.22 20.82 1.02
CA GLN A 124 -4.36 20.24 0.32
C GLN A 124 -4.77 19.03 1.14
N GLN A 125 -5.94 19.09 1.79
CA GLN A 125 -6.47 17.95 2.53
C GLN A 125 -6.70 16.79 1.54
N ASP A 126 -5.86 15.76 1.59
CA ASP A 126 -5.97 14.56 0.74
C ASP A 126 -7.33 13.84 0.93
N PHE A 127 -7.90 14.02 2.13
CA PHE A 127 -9.16 13.44 2.58
C PHE A 127 -9.90 14.43 3.48
N ASP A 128 -11.22 14.54 3.30
CA ASP A 128 -12.08 14.96 4.41
C ASP A 128 -12.15 13.83 5.46
N TYR A 129 -12.41 14.16 6.73
CA TYR A 129 -12.49 13.20 7.81
C TYR A 129 -13.58 12.15 7.59
N ALA A 130 -14.72 12.53 6.99
CA ALA A 130 -15.75 11.56 6.62
C ALA A 130 -15.25 10.58 5.55
N GLU A 131 -14.44 11.05 4.59
CA GLU A 131 -13.82 10.19 3.58
C GLU A 131 -12.76 9.27 4.18
N LEU A 132 -11.93 9.78 5.09
CA LEU A 132 -10.95 8.99 5.84
C LEU A 132 -11.64 7.85 6.61
N GLU A 133 -12.69 8.16 7.36
CA GLU A 133 -13.46 7.16 8.11
C GLU A 133 -14.07 6.11 7.19
N ARG A 134 -14.62 6.50 6.04
CA ARG A 134 -15.13 5.57 5.02
C ARG A 134 -14.05 4.59 4.56
N HIS A 135 -12.83 5.06 4.32
CA HIS A 135 -11.71 4.20 3.93
C HIS A 135 -11.25 3.29 5.09
N LEU A 136 -11.21 3.78 6.33
CA LEU A 136 -10.90 2.97 7.51
C LEU A 136 -11.92 1.85 7.72
N ILE A 137 -13.21 2.14 7.56
CA ILE A 137 -14.29 1.16 7.61
C ILE A 137 -14.13 0.13 6.50
N TYR A 138 -13.82 0.58 5.28
CA TYR A 138 -13.57 -0.30 4.15
C TYR A 138 -12.41 -1.27 4.42
N LEU A 139 -11.27 -0.77 4.91
CA LEU A 139 -10.11 -1.60 5.25
C LEU A 139 -10.43 -2.63 6.35
N LYS A 140 -11.24 -2.23 7.35
CA LYS A 140 -11.73 -3.14 8.39
C LYS A 140 -12.64 -4.22 7.82
N PHE A 141 -13.57 -3.86 6.93
CA PHE A 141 -14.45 -4.81 6.26
C PHE A 141 -13.67 -5.83 5.42
N GLN A 142 -12.60 -5.39 4.75
CA GLN A 142 -11.69 -6.25 4.00
C GLN A 142 -10.75 -7.09 4.90
N LYS A 143 -10.89 -6.99 6.23
CA LYS A 143 -10.08 -7.70 7.24
C LYS A 143 -8.58 -7.42 7.11
N LEU A 144 -8.21 -6.24 6.62
CA LEU A 144 -6.81 -5.80 6.54
C LEU A 144 -6.34 -5.17 7.86
N VAL A 145 -7.27 -4.60 8.62
CA VAL A 145 -7.04 -3.96 9.92
C VAL A 145 -8.16 -4.30 10.89
N ASP A 146 -7.84 -4.39 12.17
CA ASP A 146 -8.79 -4.27 13.26
C ASP A 146 -8.55 -2.96 14.01
N LEU A 147 -9.56 -2.10 13.98
CA LEU A 147 -9.52 -0.78 14.57
C LEU A 147 -10.89 -0.35 15.13
N LYS A 148 -10.86 0.66 16.00
CA LYS A 148 -12.03 1.41 16.47
C LYS A 148 -11.85 2.88 16.10
N ILE A 149 -12.92 3.48 15.62
CA ILE A 149 -12.97 4.89 15.23
C ILE A 149 -13.59 5.67 16.39
N ASP A 150 -12.93 6.75 16.79
CA ASP A 150 -13.42 7.73 17.76
C ASP A 150 -13.51 9.09 17.06
N SER A 151 -14.63 9.30 16.38
CA SER A 151 -14.89 10.51 15.60
C SER A 151 -14.94 11.77 16.47
N PHE A 152 -15.35 11.65 17.74
CA PHE A 152 -15.41 12.79 18.66
C PHE A 152 -14.02 13.32 18.98
N ASN A 153 -13.07 12.41 19.27
CA ASN A 153 -11.69 12.78 19.57
C ASN A 153 -10.79 12.87 18.33
N GLN A 154 -11.34 12.63 17.13
CA GLN A 154 -10.60 12.53 15.86
C GLN A 154 -9.42 11.56 15.96
N GLU A 155 -9.66 10.42 16.60
CA GLU A 155 -8.68 9.37 16.85
C GLU A 155 -9.17 8.04 16.31
N ILE A 156 -8.20 7.19 15.98
CA ILE A 156 -8.43 5.76 15.82
C ILE A 156 -7.57 4.99 16.82
N LYS A 157 -8.18 3.92 17.34
CA LYS A 157 -7.48 2.90 18.10
C LYS A 157 -7.22 1.70 17.20
N VAL A 158 -5.96 1.44 16.89
CA VAL A 158 -5.52 0.30 16.08
C VAL A 158 -5.22 -0.86 17.02
N ASN A 159 -5.96 -1.96 16.89
CA ASN A 159 -5.72 -3.17 17.68
C ASN A 159 -4.73 -4.08 16.97
N LYS A 160 -4.88 -4.24 15.65
CA LYS A 160 -4.04 -5.12 14.83
C LYS A 160 -4.08 -4.72 13.37
N ILE A 161 -2.95 -4.84 12.69
CA ILE A 161 -2.85 -4.76 11.23
C ILE A 161 -2.54 -6.17 10.72
N PHE A 162 -3.37 -6.67 9.81
CA PHE A 162 -3.20 -7.98 9.16
C PHE A 162 -2.50 -7.86 7.81
N TYR A 163 -2.42 -6.64 7.27
CA TYR A 163 -1.75 -6.36 6.02
C TYR A 163 -0.25 -6.72 6.11
N LYS A 164 0.17 -7.60 5.21
CA LYS A 164 1.58 -7.95 5.00
C LYS A 164 1.96 -7.50 3.61
N GLU A 165 2.79 -6.47 3.56
CA GLU A 165 3.42 -6.00 2.34
C GLU A 165 4.88 -6.45 2.47
N ASP A 166 5.40 -7.20 1.48
CA ASP A 166 6.82 -7.58 1.45
C ASP A 166 7.62 -6.35 1.02
N ILE A 167 7.81 -5.41 1.94
CA ILE A 167 8.38 -4.11 1.59
C ILE A 167 9.90 -4.20 1.66
N ASN A 168 10.54 -4.13 0.50
CA ASN A 168 11.96 -3.86 0.37
C ASN A 168 12.10 -2.42 -0.14
N TYR A 169 12.23 -1.45 0.78
CA TYR A 169 12.17 0.00 0.52
C TYR A 169 13.37 0.58 -0.28
N ASN A 170 14.15 -0.24 -0.98
CA ASN A 170 15.33 0.19 -1.74
C ASN A 170 15.02 0.72 -3.16
N GLN A 171 13.78 1.14 -3.47
CA GLN A 171 13.43 1.61 -4.81
C GLN A 171 12.74 2.99 -4.81
N ASN A 172 13.45 3.92 -5.45
CA ASN A 172 13.18 5.30 -5.88
C ASN A 172 11.71 5.78 -6.00
N PHE A 173 11.03 6.04 -4.88
CA PHE A 173 10.02 7.11 -4.83
C PHE A 173 10.57 8.28 -4.02
N PRO A 174 10.55 9.52 -4.55
CA PRO A 174 10.94 10.70 -3.79
C PRO A 174 9.81 11.04 -2.82
N HIS A 175 9.72 10.33 -1.69
CA HIS A 175 8.91 10.84 -0.59
C HIS A 175 9.67 11.99 0.08
N THR A 176 9.10 13.18 -0.05
CA THR A 176 9.44 14.36 0.72
C THR A 176 9.33 14.06 2.22
N ASP A 177 10.47 14.16 2.88
CA ASP A 177 10.69 14.48 4.30
C ASP A 177 9.57 14.08 5.29
N CYS A 178 9.47 12.79 5.56
CA CYS A 178 9.02 12.26 6.85
C CYS A 178 9.88 11.04 7.20
N ASN A 179 11.11 11.31 7.65
CA ASN A 179 12.01 10.27 8.16
C ASN A 179 11.65 10.00 9.63
N PRO A 180 11.09 8.82 9.92
CA PRO A 180 11.88 7.87 10.67
C PRO A 180 12.15 6.66 9.80
N GLN A 181 13.43 6.27 9.75
CA GLN A 181 13.92 5.14 8.96
C GLN A 181 13.03 3.90 9.13
N PRO A 182 12.76 3.15 8.04
CA PRO A 182 12.18 1.82 8.19
C PRO A 182 13.08 1.02 9.12
N ALA A 183 12.50 0.32 10.10
CA ALA A 183 13.27 -0.60 10.92
C ALA A 183 13.88 -1.63 9.97
N SER A 184 15.20 -1.53 9.75
CA SER A 184 15.96 -2.54 9.02
C SER A 184 15.74 -3.90 9.68
N MET A 185 16.04 -4.99 8.96
CA MET A 185 16.01 -6.31 9.58
C MET A 185 16.85 -6.34 10.87
N ASP A 186 17.94 -5.59 10.91
CA ASP A 186 18.78 -5.41 12.09
C ASP A 186 18.08 -4.64 13.22
N ASP A 187 17.26 -3.63 12.92
CA ASP A 187 16.45 -2.94 13.93
C ASP A 187 15.31 -3.81 14.46
N LEU A 188 14.71 -4.65 13.61
CA LEU A 188 13.74 -5.66 14.07
C LEU A 188 14.40 -6.68 14.99
N ILE A 189 15.60 -7.16 14.63
CA ILE A 189 16.40 -8.07 15.45
C ILE A 189 16.76 -7.41 16.78
N LYS A 190 17.23 -6.16 16.77
CA LYS A 190 17.55 -5.40 18.00
C LYS A 190 16.32 -5.23 18.89
N ARG A 191 15.16 -4.86 18.33
CA ARG A 191 13.91 -4.73 19.10
C ARG A 191 13.47 -6.05 19.71
N LEU A 192 13.62 -7.17 18.99
CA LEU A 192 13.35 -8.51 19.51
C LEU A 192 14.31 -8.91 20.65
N ILE A 193 15.60 -8.55 20.53
CA ILE A 193 16.59 -8.79 21.59
C ILE A 193 16.24 -7.99 22.85
N VAL A 194 15.92 -6.70 22.71
CA VAL A 194 15.52 -5.83 23.83
C VAL A 194 14.23 -6.35 24.48
N PHE A 195 13.24 -6.76 23.67
CA PHE A 195 12.02 -7.36 24.18
C PHE A 195 12.30 -8.65 24.98
N LYS A 196 13.14 -9.55 24.45
CA LYS A 196 13.55 -10.78 25.14
C LYS A 196 14.24 -10.48 26.48
N GLN A 197 15.13 -9.49 26.50
CA GLN A 197 15.82 -9.07 27.72
C GLN A 197 14.85 -8.50 28.76
N ASN A 198 13.89 -7.67 28.35
CA ASN A 198 12.89 -7.09 29.24
C ASN A 198 11.95 -8.14 29.83
N VAL A 199 11.59 -9.16 29.06
CA VAL A 199 10.79 -10.29 29.56
C VAL A 199 11.57 -11.11 30.59
N LEU A 200 12.86 -11.35 30.35
CA LEU A 200 13.73 -12.07 31.27
C LEU A 200 13.93 -11.30 32.59
N THR A 201 14.19 -9.99 32.54
CA THR A 201 14.34 -9.18 33.75
C THR A 201 13.06 -9.12 34.59
N LEU A 202 11.89 -9.01 33.94
CA LEU A 202 10.60 -9.09 34.62
C LEU A 202 10.38 -10.44 35.30
N SER A 203 10.77 -11.54 34.65
CA SER A 203 10.63 -12.89 35.23
C SER A 203 11.52 -13.11 36.45
N THR A 204 12.73 -12.53 36.47
CA THR A 204 13.64 -12.59 37.64
C THR A 204 13.20 -11.68 38.79
N SER A 205 12.52 -10.56 38.49
CA SER A 205 11.98 -9.69 39.54
C SER A 205 10.70 -10.23 40.19
N LEU A 206 10.00 -11.15 39.54
CA LEU A 206 8.80 -11.81 40.04
C LEU A 206 9.10 -13.11 40.82
N SER A 207 10.38 -13.53 40.88
CA SER A 207 10.84 -14.73 41.57
C SER A 207 11.64 -14.44 42.86
N CYS A 208 11.58 -13.19 43.35
CA CYS A 208 12.05 -12.78 44.68
C CYS A 208 10.88 -12.51 45.62
#